data_AF-A0A9D0J692-F1
#
_entry.id   AF-A0A9D0J692-F1
#
_cell.length_a   1.000
_cell.length_b   1.000
_cell.length_c   1.000
_cell.angle_alpha   90.00
_cell.angle_beta   90.00
_cell.angle_gamma   90.00
#
_symmetry.space_group_name_H-M   'P 1'
#
loop_
_entity.id
_entity.type
_entity.pdbx_description
1 polymer ?
#
loop_
_entity_poly.entity_id
_entity_poly.type
_entity_poly.pdbx_seq_one_letter_code
_entity_poly.pdbx_strand_id
1 'polypeptide(L)'
;VRTLVSLFWRKPYKHKLVRWGTQLHDQFLLEHYVREDIRDIVEFLNNEGYTFELDWFDPFFEFRFPLYGMATVENFHLELRAAIEPWHVLGEESSSQGTSRYVDSSLERVQVKVNHFVPERYVLTCNSVVVPLSPTGIEGEFVAGIKYKAWQPWSALHPTIGVDTPLVFDVVDKWNQRSIGGMTYHVSHPGGRSYDTYPVNSLEAESRRINRFWDFNHSQGEVEYVSSAVVQQSLVNVNGAKRAVVSKEQKQEKKRFFFQQVAPSLEYPNTLDLRRKWAKQ
;
A
#
# COMPACT_ATOMS: atom_id res chain seq x y z
N VAL A 1 20.88 -16.34 -10.24
CA VAL A 1 21.76 -15.61 -11.19
C VAL A 1 22.73 -16.53 -11.94
N ARG A 2 23.66 -17.25 -11.29
CA ARG A 2 24.65 -18.12 -11.99
C ARG A 2 24.02 -19.22 -12.86
N THR A 3 22.92 -19.82 -12.38
CA THR A 3 22.16 -20.83 -13.14
C THR A 3 21.64 -20.29 -14.47
N LEU A 4 21.00 -19.11 -14.45
CA LEU A 4 20.50 -18.45 -15.66
C LEU A 4 21.64 -18.11 -16.63
N VAL A 5 22.79 -17.63 -16.12
CA VAL A 5 23.98 -17.39 -16.97
C VAL A 5 24.46 -18.69 -17.63
N SER A 6 24.57 -19.79 -16.88
CA SER A 6 24.95 -21.10 -17.41
C SER A 6 23.96 -21.61 -18.46
N LEU A 7 22.65 -21.47 -18.18
CA LEU A 7 21.59 -21.86 -19.11
C LEU A 7 21.66 -21.05 -20.40
N PHE A 8 21.79 -19.73 -20.32
CA PHE A 8 21.83 -18.85 -21.50
C PHE A 8 23.11 -19.03 -22.31
N TRP A 9 24.21 -19.45 -21.70
CA TRP A 9 25.42 -19.84 -22.43
C TRP A 9 25.17 -21.09 -23.30
N ARG A 10 24.49 -22.10 -22.74
CA ARG A 10 24.13 -23.33 -23.47
C ARG A 10 23.04 -23.10 -24.51
N LYS A 11 22.01 -22.32 -24.14
CA LYS A 11 20.81 -22.05 -24.93
C LYS A 11 20.48 -20.56 -24.84
N PRO A 12 21.02 -19.73 -25.75
CA PRO A 12 20.80 -18.29 -25.72
C PRO A 12 19.32 -17.91 -25.77
N TYR A 13 18.90 -17.03 -24.87
CA TYR A 13 17.54 -16.50 -24.83
C TYR A 13 17.38 -15.43 -25.91
N LYS A 14 16.64 -15.74 -26.99
CA LYS A 14 16.51 -14.89 -28.19
C LYS A 14 15.13 -14.21 -28.32
N HIS A 15 14.27 -14.34 -27.32
CA HIS A 15 12.95 -13.72 -27.35
C HIS A 15 13.06 -12.20 -27.20
N LYS A 16 12.09 -11.47 -27.79
CA LYS A 16 12.00 -10.03 -27.62
C LYS A 16 11.61 -9.71 -26.17
N LEU A 17 12.26 -8.70 -25.59
CA LEU A 17 11.91 -8.22 -24.26
C LEU A 17 10.55 -7.50 -24.30
N VAL A 18 9.72 -7.75 -23.28
CA VAL A 18 8.45 -7.07 -23.09
C VAL A 18 8.70 -5.68 -22.48
N ARG A 19 8.10 -4.64 -23.07
CA ARG A 19 8.16 -3.29 -22.54
C ARG A 19 6.98 -3.06 -21.59
N TRP A 20 7.22 -3.32 -20.31
CA TRP A 20 6.20 -3.25 -19.25
C TRP A 20 5.73 -1.82 -18.89
N GLY A 21 6.51 -0.79 -19.17
CA GLY A 21 6.10 0.60 -18.91
C GLY A 21 5.77 0.85 -17.42
N THR A 22 4.64 1.49 -17.13
CA THR A 22 4.22 1.81 -15.76
C THR A 22 3.84 0.57 -14.94
N GLN A 23 3.56 -0.57 -15.58
CA GLN A 23 3.26 -1.82 -14.89
C GLN A 23 4.44 -2.30 -14.02
N LEU A 24 5.69 -1.96 -14.38
CA LEU A 24 6.86 -2.19 -13.51
C LEU A 24 6.67 -1.58 -12.14
N HIS A 25 6.16 -0.35 -12.10
CA HIS A 25 5.96 0.40 -10.89
C HIS A 25 4.63 0.07 -10.20
N ASP A 26 3.63 -0.43 -10.92
CA ASP A 26 2.32 -0.74 -10.36
C ASP A 26 2.24 -2.16 -9.77
N GLN A 27 2.78 -3.15 -10.48
CA GLN A 27 2.67 -4.57 -10.13
C GLN A 27 3.99 -5.13 -9.58
N PHE A 28 5.09 -4.99 -10.32
CA PHE A 28 6.38 -5.64 -10.01
C PHE A 28 7.16 -5.00 -8.84
N LEU A 29 6.50 -4.16 -8.05
CA LEU A 29 6.98 -3.63 -6.77
C LEU A 29 6.14 -4.09 -5.57
N LEU A 30 5.13 -4.94 -5.83
CA LEU A 30 4.32 -5.61 -4.84
C LEU A 30 4.79 -7.07 -4.72
N GLU A 31 4.79 -7.60 -3.50
CA GLU A 31 5.26 -8.95 -3.19
C GLU A 31 4.58 -10.03 -4.06
N HIS A 32 3.27 -9.95 -4.24
CA HIS A 32 2.49 -10.98 -4.94
C HIS A 32 3.00 -11.16 -6.37
N TYR A 33 3.04 -10.08 -7.16
CA TYR A 33 3.46 -10.16 -8.55
C TYR A 33 4.93 -10.51 -8.71
N VAL A 34 5.79 -10.10 -7.78
CA VAL A 34 7.20 -10.52 -7.77
C VAL A 34 7.33 -12.01 -7.47
N ARG A 35 6.51 -12.54 -6.56
CA ARG A 35 6.47 -13.97 -6.25
C ARG A 35 5.97 -14.80 -7.44
N GLU A 36 4.93 -14.33 -8.13
CA GLU A 36 4.44 -14.95 -9.37
C GLU A 36 5.53 -14.98 -10.46
N ASP A 37 6.24 -13.86 -10.68
CA ASP A 37 7.32 -13.78 -11.68
C ASP A 37 8.51 -14.70 -11.35
N ILE A 38 8.88 -14.82 -10.07
CA ILE A 38 9.89 -15.79 -9.63
C ILE A 38 9.41 -17.23 -9.80
N ARG A 39 8.11 -17.53 -9.59
CA ARG A 39 7.56 -18.85 -9.87
C ARG A 39 7.77 -19.23 -11.34
N ASP A 40 7.45 -18.32 -12.26
CA ASP A 40 7.64 -18.56 -13.70
C ASP A 40 9.11 -18.84 -14.04
N ILE A 41 10.05 -18.13 -13.39
CA ILE A 41 11.49 -18.38 -13.55
C ILE A 41 11.89 -19.76 -13.01
N VAL A 42 11.35 -20.17 -11.86
CA VAL A 42 11.60 -21.48 -11.26
C VAL A 42 11.07 -22.59 -12.16
N GLU A 43 9.86 -22.46 -12.68
CA GLU A 43 9.28 -23.42 -13.64
C GLU A 43 10.11 -23.51 -14.92
N PHE A 44 10.55 -22.36 -15.45
CA PHE A 44 11.44 -22.32 -16.61
C PHE A 44 12.77 -23.06 -16.36
N LEU A 45 13.39 -22.85 -15.20
CA LEU A 45 14.64 -23.52 -14.83
C LEU A 45 14.45 -25.04 -14.68
N ASN A 46 13.36 -25.46 -14.03
CA ASN A 46 13.01 -26.87 -13.88
C ASN A 46 12.81 -27.56 -15.24
N ASN A 47 12.11 -26.90 -16.16
CA ASN A 47 11.90 -27.40 -17.53
C ASN A 47 13.22 -27.54 -18.32
N GLU A 48 14.23 -26.73 -18.01
CA GLU A 48 15.57 -26.79 -18.62
C GLU A 48 16.55 -27.73 -17.89
N GLY A 49 16.05 -28.47 -16.89
CA GLY A 49 16.78 -29.51 -16.15
C GLY A 49 17.52 -29.02 -14.91
N TYR A 50 17.21 -27.83 -14.40
CA TYR A 50 17.77 -27.30 -13.15
C TYR A 50 16.73 -27.38 -12.04
N THR A 51 16.94 -28.27 -11.07
CA THR A 51 16.04 -28.45 -9.93
C THR A 51 16.05 -27.23 -9.01
N PHE A 52 14.96 -26.47 -9.01
CA PHE A 52 14.73 -25.35 -8.10
C PHE A 52 13.36 -25.50 -7.44
N GLU A 53 13.29 -25.18 -6.16
CA GLU A 53 12.04 -25.10 -5.40
C GLU A 53 11.74 -23.63 -5.10
N LEU A 54 10.45 -23.26 -5.14
CA LEU A 54 10.02 -21.86 -4.98
C LEU A 54 10.21 -21.36 -3.53
N ASP A 55 10.01 -22.24 -2.56
CA ASP A 55 10.15 -21.97 -1.12
C ASP A 55 11.58 -21.61 -0.70
N TRP A 56 12.60 -21.98 -1.48
CA TRP A 56 13.97 -21.51 -1.29
C TRP A 56 14.10 -19.98 -1.35
N PHE A 57 13.13 -19.30 -2.00
CA PHE A 57 13.08 -17.85 -2.12
C PHE A 57 12.31 -17.17 -0.98
N ASP A 58 11.62 -17.91 -0.11
CA ASP A 58 10.82 -17.36 1.00
C ASP A 58 11.60 -16.43 1.92
N PRO A 59 12.85 -16.73 2.35
CA PRO A 59 13.63 -15.80 3.15
C PRO A 59 13.91 -14.47 2.44
N PHE A 60 14.00 -14.47 1.11
CA PHE A 60 14.22 -13.26 0.32
C PHE A 60 12.94 -12.44 0.18
N PHE A 61 11.79 -13.10 0.03
CA PHE A 61 10.49 -12.42 0.06
C PHE A 61 10.24 -11.80 1.43
N GLU A 62 10.48 -12.52 2.53
CA GLU A 62 10.34 -11.96 3.88
C GLU A 62 11.34 -10.82 4.17
N PHE A 63 12.55 -10.92 3.64
CA PHE A 63 13.53 -9.83 3.78
C PHE A 63 13.12 -8.59 2.98
N ARG A 64 12.66 -8.76 1.74
CA ARG A 64 12.36 -7.65 0.84
C ARG A 64 10.97 -7.04 1.08
N PHE A 65 10.01 -7.87 1.44
CA PHE A 65 8.60 -7.57 1.65
C PHE A 65 8.12 -8.12 3.02
N PRO A 66 8.72 -7.65 4.13
CA PRO A 66 8.40 -8.16 5.46
C PRO A 66 6.91 -8.00 5.77
N LEU A 67 6.36 -9.03 6.43
CA LEU A 67 5.04 -8.98 7.02
C LEU A 67 4.99 -7.91 8.13
N TYR A 68 4.00 -7.02 8.03
CA TYR A 68 3.69 -6.05 9.08
C TYR A 68 2.64 -6.57 10.05
N GLY A 69 1.68 -7.33 9.56
CA GLY A 69 0.69 -7.99 10.39
C GLY A 69 -0.41 -8.66 9.59
N MET A 70 -1.23 -9.42 10.31
CA MET A 70 -2.42 -10.08 9.78
C MET A 70 -3.59 -9.80 10.70
N ALA A 71 -4.78 -9.69 10.11
CA ALA A 71 -6.02 -9.58 10.85
C ALA A 71 -7.07 -10.50 10.21
N THR A 72 -7.96 -11.04 11.02
CA THR A 72 -9.13 -11.78 10.52
C THR A 72 -10.38 -11.03 10.89
N VAL A 73 -11.19 -10.69 9.89
CA VAL A 73 -12.46 -10.00 10.07
C VAL A 73 -13.56 -10.93 9.56
N GLU A 74 -14.36 -11.47 10.48
CA GLU A 74 -15.26 -12.59 10.19
C GLU A 74 -14.50 -13.77 9.57
N ASN A 75 -14.67 -14.04 8.28
CA ASN A 75 -13.97 -15.09 7.53
C ASN A 75 -12.92 -14.53 6.54
N PHE A 76 -12.73 -13.21 6.50
CA PHE A 76 -11.76 -12.57 5.62
C PHE A 76 -10.40 -12.51 6.30
N HIS A 77 -9.37 -13.05 5.66
CA HIS A 77 -7.99 -12.92 6.12
C HIS A 77 -7.34 -11.74 5.41
N LEU A 78 -6.93 -10.74 6.18
CA LEU A 78 -6.19 -9.58 5.71
C LEU A 78 -4.73 -9.74 6.07
N GLU A 79 -3.86 -9.50 5.09
CA GLU A 79 -2.42 -9.53 5.24
C GLU A 79 -1.84 -8.21 4.77
N LEU A 80 -0.99 -7.60 5.60
CA LEU A 80 -0.30 -6.35 5.28
C LEU A 80 1.20 -6.59 5.21
N ARG A 81 1.79 -6.37 4.04
CA ARG A 81 3.24 -6.46 3.81
C ARG A 81 3.81 -5.13 3.37
N ALA A 82 5.09 -4.93 3.63
CA ALA A 82 5.84 -3.88 2.96
C ALA A 82 5.80 -4.09 1.44
N ALA A 83 5.79 -2.99 0.69
CA ALA A 83 5.99 -2.99 -0.76
C ALA A 83 7.08 -1.97 -1.12
N ILE A 84 7.60 -2.07 -2.33
CA ILE A 84 8.69 -1.20 -2.77
C ILE A 84 8.11 0.12 -3.30
N GLU A 85 8.56 1.24 -2.73
CA GLU A 85 8.32 2.56 -3.30
C GLU A 85 9.66 3.15 -3.78
N PRO A 86 9.82 3.43 -5.08
CA PRO A 86 11.00 4.12 -5.58
C PRO A 86 10.92 5.60 -5.21
N TRP A 87 11.94 6.09 -4.52
CA TRP A 87 12.01 7.49 -4.13
C TRP A 87 12.48 8.39 -5.27
N HIS A 88 11.86 9.55 -5.37
CA HIS A 88 12.24 10.55 -6.37
C HIS A 88 13.52 11.26 -5.93
N VAL A 89 14.45 11.40 -6.86
CA VAL A 89 15.58 12.31 -6.71
C VAL A 89 15.09 13.71 -7.08
N LEU A 90 15.20 14.65 -6.15
CA LEU A 90 14.81 16.04 -6.34
C LEU A 90 15.90 16.83 -7.09
N GLY A 91 15.61 18.10 -7.37
CA GLY A 91 16.53 19.01 -8.04
C GLY A 91 17.85 19.19 -7.29
N GLU A 92 18.85 19.71 -8.01
CA GLU A 92 20.15 20.05 -7.43
C GLU A 92 20.02 21.22 -6.46
N GLU A 93 20.58 21.04 -5.27
CA GLU A 93 20.69 22.05 -4.23
C GLU A 93 22.17 22.39 -4.01
N SER A 94 22.50 23.68 -4.12
CA SER A 94 23.85 24.18 -3.82
C SER A 94 24.00 24.41 -2.33
N SER A 95 25.01 23.76 -1.74
CA SER A 95 25.48 24.00 -0.38
C SER A 95 26.86 24.64 -0.39
N SER A 96 27.32 25.14 0.76
CA SER A 96 28.68 25.66 0.92
C SER A 96 29.79 24.61 0.69
N GLN A 97 29.44 23.32 0.69
CA GLN A 97 30.35 22.18 0.49
C GLN A 97 30.22 21.52 -0.89
N GLY A 98 29.34 22.03 -1.76
CA GLY A 98 29.11 21.52 -3.11
C GLY A 98 27.63 21.34 -3.45
N THR A 99 27.35 20.72 -4.59
CA THR A 99 25.99 20.47 -5.08
C THR A 99 25.56 19.05 -4.72
N SER A 100 24.35 18.88 -4.17
CA SER A 100 23.77 17.57 -3.87
C SER A 100 22.33 17.48 -4.40
N ARG A 101 21.81 16.26 -4.55
CA ARG A 101 20.39 16.03 -4.87
C ARG A 101 19.72 15.32 -3.70
N TYR A 102 18.67 15.90 -3.17
CA TYR A 102 17.90 15.28 -2.09
C TYR A 102 17.04 14.14 -2.61
N VAL A 103 16.87 13.08 -1.83
CA VAL A 103 15.98 11.95 -2.16
C VAL A 103 14.72 12.07 -1.32
N ASP A 104 13.58 12.21 -1.98
CA ASP A 104 12.27 12.29 -1.32
C ASP A 104 11.89 10.95 -0.72
N SER A 105 12.24 10.78 0.55
CA SER A 105 11.97 9.60 1.36
C SER A 105 10.63 9.68 2.09
N SER A 106 9.80 10.68 1.80
CA SER A 106 8.52 10.89 2.49
C SER A 106 7.45 9.84 2.18
N LEU A 107 7.63 9.07 1.11
CA LEU A 107 6.64 8.12 0.59
C LEU A 107 7.04 6.69 0.90
N GLU A 108 6.06 5.89 1.29
CA GLU A 108 6.19 4.45 1.43
C GLU A 108 5.04 3.75 0.70
N ARG A 109 5.17 2.44 0.55
CA ARG A 109 4.14 1.58 -0.02
C ARG A 109 3.97 0.32 0.80
N VAL A 110 2.73 -0.12 0.90
CA VAL A 110 2.36 -1.43 1.43
C VAL A 110 1.55 -2.21 0.40
N GLN A 111 1.63 -3.53 0.46
CA GLN A 111 0.73 -4.45 -0.21
C GLN A 111 -0.30 -4.91 0.82
N VAL A 112 -1.58 -4.80 0.48
CA VAL A 112 -2.64 -5.52 1.18
C VAL A 112 -3.09 -6.71 0.33
N LYS A 113 -3.18 -7.88 0.95
CA LYS A 113 -3.72 -9.09 0.37
C LYS A 113 -4.91 -9.54 1.21
N VAL A 114 -5.99 -9.96 0.55
CA VAL A 114 -7.22 -10.41 1.19
C VAL A 114 -7.68 -11.73 0.61
N ASN A 115 -8.02 -12.68 1.48
CA ASN A 115 -8.51 -14.00 1.12
C ASN A 115 -9.99 -14.16 1.52
N HIS A 116 -10.69 -15.04 0.79
CA HIS A 116 -12.13 -15.33 0.94
C HIS A 116 -13.02 -14.08 0.78
N PHE A 117 -12.54 -13.05 0.10
CA PHE A 117 -13.23 -11.76 0.00
C PHE A 117 -14.34 -11.78 -1.06
N VAL A 118 -15.49 -11.16 -0.76
CA VAL A 118 -16.64 -11.09 -1.67
C VAL A 118 -16.86 -9.63 -2.09
N PRO A 119 -16.30 -9.17 -3.24
CA PRO A 119 -16.31 -7.76 -3.64
C PRO A 119 -17.73 -7.23 -3.96
N GLU A 120 -18.69 -8.11 -4.26
CA GLU A 120 -20.09 -7.75 -4.48
C GLU A 120 -20.74 -7.18 -3.22
N ARG A 121 -20.32 -7.66 -2.04
CA ARG A 121 -20.89 -7.28 -0.75
C ARG A 121 -19.95 -6.41 0.08
N TYR A 122 -18.67 -6.71 0.12
CA TYR A 122 -17.72 -6.04 0.98
C TYR A 122 -16.79 -5.10 0.21
N VAL A 123 -16.31 -4.08 0.90
CA VAL A 123 -15.32 -3.13 0.37
C VAL A 123 -14.23 -2.93 1.41
N LEU A 124 -12.97 -3.06 0.99
CA LEU A 124 -11.83 -2.68 1.81
C LEU A 124 -11.55 -1.19 1.59
N THR A 125 -11.41 -0.45 2.67
CA THR A 125 -10.98 0.95 2.63
C THR A 125 -9.69 1.15 3.42
N CYS A 126 -8.86 2.10 3.01
CA CYS A 126 -7.69 2.57 3.74
C CYS A 126 -7.83 4.07 3.94
N ASN A 127 -7.80 4.55 5.18
CA ASN A 127 -8.04 5.95 5.54
C ASN A 127 -9.31 6.50 4.89
N SER A 128 -10.39 5.72 4.95
CA SER A 128 -11.69 6.05 4.35
C SER A 128 -11.68 6.17 2.82
N VAL A 129 -10.69 5.61 2.12
CA VAL A 129 -10.64 5.55 0.66
C VAL A 129 -10.73 4.10 0.21
N VAL A 130 -11.62 3.81 -0.75
CA VAL A 130 -11.74 2.46 -1.32
C VAL A 130 -10.41 2.01 -1.92
N VAL A 131 -9.96 0.82 -1.52
CA VAL A 131 -8.77 0.16 -2.07
C VAL A 131 -9.13 -0.55 -3.38
N PRO A 132 -8.42 -0.30 -4.49
CA PRO A 132 -8.67 -0.94 -5.78
C PRO A 132 -8.09 -2.37 -5.77
N LEU A 133 -8.84 -3.30 -5.17
CA LEU A 133 -8.48 -4.70 -5.09
C LEU A 133 -8.49 -5.36 -6.48
N SER A 134 -7.36 -5.94 -6.88
CA SER A 134 -7.21 -6.69 -8.12
C SER A 134 -7.20 -8.20 -7.85
N PRO A 135 -7.88 -9.02 -8.67
CA PRO A 135 -7.91 -10.47 -8.48
C PRO A 135 -6.55 -11.08 -8.83
N THR A 136 -6.14 -12.12 -8.09
CA THR A 136 -4.85 -12.81 -8.28
C THR A 136 -4.92 -14.07 -9.15
N GLY A 137 -6.13 -14.45 -9.57
CA GLY A 137 -6.39 -15.70 -10.30
C GLY A 137 -6.92 -16.83 -9.40
N ILE A 138 -6.80 -16.70 -8.07
CA ILE A 138 -7.45 -17.56 -7.09
C ILE A 138 -8.80 -16.94 -6.68
N GLU A 139 -9.86 -17.75 -6.65
CA GLU A 139 -11.19 -17.27 -6.29
C GLU A 139 -11.22 -16.74 -4.84
N GLY A 140 -11.73 -15.52 -4.67
CA GLY A 140 -11.79 -14.85 -3.37
C GLY A 140 -10.46 -14.27 -2.89
N GLU A 141 -9.38 -14.33 -3.68
CA GLU A 141 -8.09 -13.73 -3.36
C GLU A 141 -7.86 -12.44 -4.17
N PHE A 142 -7.54 -11.35 -3.47
CA PHE A 142 -7.26 -10.06 -4.09
C PHE A 142 -6.05 -9.38 -3.47
N VAL A 143 -5.40 -8.54 -4.27
CA VAL A 143 -4.22 -7.78 -3.89
C VAL A 143 -4.33 -6.33 -4.34
N ALA A 144 -3.78 -5.41 -3.55
CA ALA A 144 -3.60 -4.02 -3.97
C ALA A 144 -2.38 -3.39 -3.30
N GLY A 145 -1.74 -2.46 -4.01
CA GLY A 145 -0.75 -1.56 -3.45
C GLY A 145 -1.40 -0.33 -2.83
N ILE A 146 -0.84 0.19 -1.74
CA ILE A 146 -1.23 1.47 -1.15
C ILE A 146 0.01 2.30 -0.96
N LYS A 147 0.08 3.40 -1.70
CA LYS A 147 1.12 4.42 -1.61
C LYS A 147 0.62 5.56 -0.71
N TYR A 148 1.45 5.94 0.26
CA TYR A 148 1.07 6.91 1.28
C TYR A 148 2.27 7.75 1.70
N LYS A 149 1.99 8.93 2.26
CA LYS A 149 3.02 9.79 2.84
C LYS A 149 3.29 9.38 4.28
N ALA A 150 4.42 8.73 4.51
CA ALA A 150 4.82 8.16 5.78
C ALA A 150 5.33 9.21 6.78
N TRP A 151 6.04 10.23 6.31
CA TRP A 151 6.54 11.33 7.14
C TRP A 151 6.73 12.61 6.31
N GLN A 152 7.12 13.71 6.95
CA GLN A 152 7.23 15.03 6.31
C GLN A 152 8.65 15.59 6.48
N PRO A 153 9.61 15.21 5.60
CA PRO A 153 10.91 15.86 5.56
C PRO A 153 10.77 17.33 5.13
N TRP A 154 11.80 18.11 5.45
CA TRP A 154 11.88 19.53 5.07
C TRP A 154 11.96 19.73 3.55
N SER A 155 12.56 18.77 2.82
CA SER A 155 12.59 18.71 1.36
C SER A 155 11.82 17.48 0.88
N ALA A 156 10.75 17.70 0.10
CA ALA A 156 9.92 16.67 -0.50
C ALA A 156 9.28 17.21 -1.77
N LEU A 157 8.86 16.33 -2.69
CA LEU A 157 8.17 16.73 -3.92
C LEU A 157 6.82 17.41 -3.62
N HIS A 158 6.15 17.00 -2.55
CA HIS A 158 4.86 17.56 -2.12
C HIS A 158 4.88 17.95 -0.64
N PRO A 159 5.49 19.09 -0.29
CA PRO A 159 5.69 19.50 1.11
C PRO A 159 4.38 19.94 1.79
N THR A 160 3.37 20.37 1.03
CA THR A 160 2.07 20.85 1.55
C THR A 160 1.06 19.75 1.86
N ILE A 161 1.34 18.51 1.44
CA ILE A 161 0.54 17.34 1.78
C ILE A 161 1.01 16.81 3.14
N GLY A 162 0.10 16.63 4.09
CA GLY A 162 0.40 16.09 5.42
C GLY A 162 0.70 14.59 5.36
N VAL A 163 1.09 14.01 6.50
CA VAL A 163 1.29 12.56 6.63
C VAL A 163 -0.04 11.82 6.62
N ASP A 164 -0.03 10.60 6.09
CA ASP A 164 -1.20 9.72 6.01
C ASP A 164 -1.28 8.73 7.18
N THR A 165 -0.27 8.68 8.05
CA THR A 165 -0.20 7.73 9.18
C THR A 165 -1.04 8.21 10.37
N PRO A 166 -1.75 7.31 11.08
CA PRO A 166 -1.79 5.85 10.86
C PRO A 166 -2.64 5.46 9.65
N LEU A 167 -2.31 4.32 9.04
CA LEU A 167 -3.14 3.69 8.02
C LEU A 167 -4.21 2.84 8.70
N VAL A 168 -5.46 3.28 8.62
CA VAL A 168 -6.63 2.57 9.15
C VAL A 168 -7.32 1.85 8.02
N PHE A 169 -7.35 0.52 8.11
CA PHE A 169 -8.03 -0.35 7.18
C PHE A 169 -9.39 -0.75 7.76
N ASP A 170 -10.43 -0.63 6.95
CA ASP A 170 -11.80 -0.97 7.34
C ASP A 170 -12.44 -1.87 6.28
N VAL A 171 -13.02 -2.98 6.73
CA VAL A 171 -13.88 -3.84 5.90
C VAL A 171 -15.32 -3.37 6.10
N VAL A 172 -15.89 -2.81 5.03
CA VAL A 172 -17.24 -2.26 5.01
C VAL A 172 -18.19 -3.25 4.37
N ASP A 173 -19.26 -3.61 5.09
CA ASP A 173 -20.40 -4.34 4.52
C ASP A 173 -21.35 -3.34 3.84
N LYS A 174 -21.42 -3.38 2.51
CA LYS A 174 -22.30 -2.48 1.72
C LYS A 174 -23.78 -2.71 1.99
N TRP A 175 -24.17 -3.93 2.37
CA TRP A 175 -25.57 -4.27 2.57
C TRP A 175 -26.09 -3.77 3.91
N ASN A 176 -25.26 -3.90 4.95
CA ASN A 176 -25.60 -3.46 6.31
C ASN A 176 -25.10 -2.06 6.65
N GLN A 177 -24.39 -1.38 5.73
CA GLN A 177 -23.86 -0.04 5.87
C GLN A 177 -23.08 0.15 7.19
N ARG A 178 -22.20 -0.81 7.50
CA ARG A 178 -21.38 -0.80 8.71
C ARG A 178 -19.96 -1.28 8.42
N SER A 179 -18.97 -0.71 9.11
CA SER A 179 -17.64 -1.32 9.20
C SER A 179 -17.75 -2.53 10.15
N ILE A 180 -17.34 -3.70 9.68
CA ILE A 180 -17.43 -4.95 10.45
C ILE A 180 -16.13 -5.28 11.19
N GLY A 181 -15.03 -4.64 10.81
CA GLY A 181 -13.71 -4.89 11.37
C GLY A 181 -12.61 -4.29 10.51
N GLY A 182 -11.37 -4.46 10.93
CA GLY A 182 -10.23 -3.89 10.22
C GLY A 182 -8.94 -3.99 11.00
N MET A 183 -7.94 -3.23 10.57
CA MET A 183 -6.61 -3.20 11.16
C MET A 183 -5.99 -1.82 11.05
N THR A 184 -5.07 -1.48 11.95
CA THR A 184 -4.37 -0.19 11.94
C THR A 184 -2.87 -0.42 11.87
N TYR A 185 -2.18 0.32 10.99
CA TYR A 185 -0.73 0.31 10.86
C TYR A 185 -0.15 1.70 11.11
N HIS A 186 0.91 1.77 11.91
CA HIS A 186 1.65 2.98 12.21
C HIS A 186 3.03 2.94 11.57
N VAL A 187 3.51 4.05 11.03
CA VAL A 187 4.88 4.13 10.47
C VAL A 187 5.92 4.10 11.59
N SER A 188 5.63 4.79 12.69
CA SER A 188 6.44 4.84 13.91
C SER A 188 5.70 4.20 15.08
N HIS A 189 6.38 4.01 16.20
CA HIS A 189 5.75 3.47 17.40
C HIS A 189 4.57 4.38 17.83
N PRO A 190 3.34 3.85 18.07
CA PRO A 190 2.14 4.66 18.36
C PRO A 190 2.31 5.64 19.53
N GLY A 191 3.08 5.23 20.55
CA GLY A 191 3.47 6.09 21.68
C GLY A 191 4.54 7.16 21.40
N GLY A 192 4.87 7.46 20.14
CA GLY A 192 5.84 8.50 19.77
C GLY A 192 7.30 8.17 20.10
N ARG A 193 7.63 6.90 20.35
CA ARG A 193 8.99 6.47 20.66
C ARG A 193 9.82 6.35 19.39
N SER A 194 10.95 7.04 19.35
CA SER A 194 12.05 6.77 18.43
C SER A 194 13.04 5.81 19.09
N TYR A 195 13.70 4.98 18.28
CA TYR A 195 14.80 4.14 18.75
C TYR A 195 16.12 4.84 18.42
N ASP A 196 16.94 5.10 19.42
CA ASP A 196 18.27 5.72 19.24
C ASP A 196 19.31 4.71 18.73
N THR A 197 19.05 3.42 18.91
CA THR A 197 19.94 2.32 18.54
C THR A 197 19.32 1.42 17.48
N TYR A 198 20.20 0.86 16.63
CA TYR A 198 19.83 -0.24 15.75
C TYR A 198 19.37 -1.46 16.57
N PRO A 199 18.47 -2.29 16.02
CA PRO A 199 18.09 -3.53 16.67
C PRO A 199 19.32 -4.44 16.83
N VAL A 200 19.47 -5.03 18.01
CA VAL A 200 20.59 -5.92 18.37
C VAL A 200 20.52 -7.23 17.58
N ASN A 201 19.31 -7.69 17.25
CA ASN A 201 19.08 -8.92 16.48
C ASN A 201 17.76 -8.86 15.68
N SER A 202 17.47 -9.93 14.93
CA SER A 202 16.26 -10.08 14.13
C SER A 202 14.98 -10.09 14.96
N LEU A 203 15.00 -10.71 16.14
CA LEU A 203 13.84 -10.79 17.05
C LEU A 203 13.44 -9.42 17.59
N GLU A 204 14.42 -8.58 17.95
CA GLU A 204 14.15 -7.21 18.36
C GLU A 204 13.59 -6.40 17.18
N ALA A 205 14.17 -6.52 16.00
CA ALA A 205 13.66 -5.85 14.80
C ALA A 205 12.21 -6.26 14.49
N GLU A 206 11.89 -7.53 14.64
CA GLU A 206 10.53 -8.07 14.48
C GLU A 206 9.57 -7.54 15.54
N SER A 207 9.96 -7.58 16.81
CA SER A 207 9.16 -7.00 17.90
C SER A 207 8.85 -5.52 17.66
N ARG A 208 9.85 -4.74 17.20
CA ARG A 208 9.66 -3.34 16.81
C ARG A 208 8.65 -3.17 15.66
N ARG A 209 8.60 -4.11 14.70
CA ARG A 209 7.60 -4.09 13.61
C ARG A 209 6.20 -4.44 14.12
N ILE A 210 6.06 -5.49 14.92
CA ILE A 210 4.77 -5.95 15.48
C ILE A 210 4.10 -4.83 16.30
N ASN A 211 4.88 -4.08 17.09
CA ASN A 211 4.36 -2.97 17.89
C ASN A 211 3.73 -1.82 17.07
N ARG A 212 3.94 -1.81 15.75
CA ARG A 212 3.36 -0.83 14.82
C ARG A 212 2.04 -1.28 14.21
N PHE A 213 1.63 -2.52 14.44
CA PHE A 213 0.42 -3.10 13.85
C PHE A 213 -0.59 -3.45 14.93
N TRP A 214 -1.83 -3.01 14.75
CA TRP A 214 -2.97 -3.38 15.59
C TRP A 214 -4.01 -4.09 14.72
N ASP A 215 -4.45 -5.27 15.16
CA ASP A 215 -5.55 -6.04 14.57
C ASP A 215 -6.94 -5.52 15.00
N PHE A 216 -6.96 -4.36 15.66
CA PHE A 216 -8.15 -3.63 16.10
C PHE A 216 -8.06 -2.14 15.72
N ASN A 217 -8.93 -1.31 16.29
CA ASN A 217 -8.96 0.14 16.11
C ASN A 217 -9.37 0.60 14.69
N HIS A 218 -10.22 -0.20 14.05
CA HIS A 218 -10.92 0.18 12.83
C HIS A 218 -12.00 1.25 13.12
N SER A 219 -12.46 1.94 12.09
CA SER A 219 -13.47 2.99 12.19
C SER A 219 -14.83 2.42 12.56
N GLN A 220 -15.38 2.84 13.69
CA GLN A 220 -16.72 2.45 14.13
C GLN A 220 -17.75 3.51 13.75
N GLY A 221 -18.93 3.07 13.28
CA GLY A 221 -20.01 3.97 12.94
C GLY A 221 -20.98 3.41 11.90
N GLU A 222 -22.09 4.13 11.74
CA GLU A 222 -22.97 3.95 10.59
C GLU A 222 -22.27 4.52 9.35
N VAL A 223 -22.28 3.75 8.27
CA VAL A 223 -21.45 4.03 7.11
C VAL A 223 -22.26 4.76 6.05
N GLU A 224 -21.76 5.91 5.62
CA GLU A 224 -22.37 6.69 4.55
C GLU A 224 -21.41 6.76 3.35
N TYR A 225 -21.86 6.28 2.20
CA TYR A 225 -21.09 6.29 0.97
C TYR A 225 -21.11 7.70 0.36
N VAL A 226 -19.95 8.35 0.29
CA VAL A 226 -19.83 9.64 -0.36
C VAL A 226 -19.36 9.43 -1.80
N SER A 227 -20.30 9.50 -2.74
CA SER A 227 -19.94 9.54 -4.15
C SER A 227 -19.20 10.84 -4.49
N SER A 228 -18.22 10.75 -5.39
CA SER A 228 -17.45 11.89 -5.89
C SER A 228 -18.30 13.00 -6.52
N ALA A 229 -19.52 12.69 -6.97
CA ALA A 229 -20.47 13.64 -7.54
C ALA A 229 -21.14 14.56 -6.50
N VAL A 230 -21.50 14.04 -5.33
CA VAL A 230 -22.15 14.82 -4.24
C VAL A 230 -21.22 15.90 -3.68
N VAL A 231 -19.92 15.66 -3.79
CA VAL A 231 -18.88 16.53 -3.25
C VAL A 231 -18.61 17.72 -4.16
N GLN A 232 -18.68 17.52 -5.47
CA GLN A 232 -18.55 18.64 -6.42
C GLN A 232 -19.62 19.71 -6.18
N GLN A 233 -20.77 19.34 -5.62
CA GLN A 233 -21.84 20.28 -5.24
C GLN A 233 -21.59 21.00 -3.91
N SER A 234 -20.75 20.46 -3.02
CA SER A 234 -20.42 21.05 -1.70
C SER A 234 -19.07 21.79 -1.65
N LEU A 235 -18.35 21.88 -2.77
CA LEU A 235 -17.13 22.68 -2.90
C LEU A 235 -17.48 24.17 -3.06
N VAL A 236 -17.23 24.99 -2.03
CA VAL A 236 -17.32 26.45 -2.13
C VAL A 236 -16.02 27.01 -2.70
N ASN A 237 -16.13 27.93 -3.65
CA ASN A 237 -14.99 28.56 -4.30
C ASN A 237 -14.47 29.70 -3.41
N VAL A 238 -13.33 29.51 -2.74
CA VAL A 238 -12.67 30.56 -1.95
C VAL A 238 -11.27 30.78 -2.53
N ASN A 239 -11.04 31.96 -3.11
CA ASN A 239 -9.76 32.37 -3.69
C ASN A 239 -9.15 31.37 -4.69
N GLY A 240 -9.97 30.80 -5.58
CA GLY A 240 -9.52 29.91 -6.66
C GLY A 240 -9.11 28.50 -6.22
N ALA A 241 -9.17 28.19 -4.92
CA ALA A 241 -8.97 26.85 -4.38
C ALA A 241 -10.33 26.25 -3.98
N LYS A 242 -10.68 25.10 -4.56
CA LYS A 242 -11.86 24.33 -4.13
C LYS A 242 -11.54 23.62 -2.82
N ARG A 243 -12.25 23.94 -1.74
CA ARG A 243 -12.16 23.24 -0.44
C ARG A 243 -13.52 22.68 -0.08
N ALA A 244 -13.55 21.44 0.40
CA ALA A 244 -14.75 20.86 0.99
C ALA A 244 -14.95 21.49 2.38
N VAL A 245 -16.14 22.05 2.63
CA VAL A 245 -16.53 22.57 3.94
C VAL A 245 -17.61 21.66 4.49
N VAL A 246 -17.31 20.90 5.54
CA VAL A 246 -18.32 20.18 6.31
C VAL A 246 -18.85 21.15 7.37
N SER A 247 -20.11 21.56 7.26
CA SER A 247 -20.77 22.43 8.23
C SER A 247 -20.91 21.72 9.58
N LYS A 248 -20.24 22.24 10.62
CA LYS A 248 -20.41 21.78 12.00
C LYS A 248 -21.73 22.32 12.56
N GLU A 249 -22.80 21.55 12.43
CA GLU A 249 -23.97 21.72 13.29
C GLU A 249 -23.92 20.70 14.44
N GLN A 250 -23.91 21.22 15.67
CA GLN A 250 -23.82 20.47 16.90
C GLN A 250 -25.15 19.75 17.21
N LYS A 251 -25.22 18.45 16.93
CA LYS A 251 -26.10 17.50 17.64
C LYS A 251 -25.29 16.25 17.97
N GLN A 252 -25.67 15.51 19.00
CA GLN A 252 -25.05 14.23 19.40
C GLN A 252 -25.20 13.22 18.26
N GLU A 253 -24.36 13.33 17.24
CA GLU A 253 -24.37 12.46 16.09
C GLU A 253 -23.62 11.18 16.46
N LYS A 254 -24.29 10.04 16.30
CA LYS A 254 -23.62 8.75 16.16
C LYS A 254 -22.44 8.96 15.20
N LYS A 255 -21.23 8.54 15.58
CA LYS A 255 -20.05 8.64 14.70
C LYS A 255 -20.42 8.04 13.34
N ARG A 256 -20.49 8.87 12.30
CA ARG A 256 -20.73 8.42 10.93
C ARG A 256 -19.37 8.20 10.27
N PHE A 257 -19.18 7.02 9.70
CA PHE A 257 -17.99 6.69 8.92
C PHE A 257 -18.27 7.00 7.46
N PHE A 258 -17.61 8.02 6.93
CA PHE A 258 -17.71 8.38 5.51
C PHE A 258 -16.53 7.78 4.77
N PHE A 259 -16.79 7.05 3.70
CA PHE A 259 -15.72 6.60 2.80
C PHE A 259 -15.99 7.05 1.36
N GLN A 260 -14.91 7.26 0.62
CA GLN A 260 -14.93 7.79 -0.74
C GLN A 260 -14.29 6.79 -1.72
N GLN A 261 -14.79 6.78 -2.95
CA GLN A 261 -14.15 6.08 -4.06
C GLN A 261 -13.35 7.07 -4.91
N VAL A 262 -12.05 6.83 -5.05
CA VAL A 262 -11.19 7.57 -5.98
C VAL A 262 -11.15 6.81 -7.31
N ALA A 263 -11.26 7.54 -8.42
CA ALA A 263 -11.13 6.92 -9.74
C ALA A 263 -9.74 6.25 -9.87
N PRO A 264 -9.68 4.96 -10.26
CA PRO A 264 -8.42 4.26 -10.46
C PRO A 264 -7.47 5.07 -11.35
N SER A 265 -6.17 5.03 -11.04
CA SER A 265 -5.18 5.66 -11.91
C SER A 265 -5.16 4.91 -13.25
N LEU A 266 -5.11 5.67 -14.35
CA LEU A 266 -4.89 5.07 -15.68
C LEU A 266 -3.50 4.41 -15.77
N GLU A 267 -2.51 4.99 -15.07
CA GLU A 267 -1.13 4.50 -15.09
C GLU A 267 -0.85 3.42 -14.02
N TYR A 268 -1.57 3.48 -12.89
CA TYR A 268 -1.35 2.66 -11.69
C TYR A 268 -2.69 2.06 -11.18
N PRO A 269 -3.36 1.20 -11.95
CA PRO A 269 -4.66 0.66 -11.58
C PRO A 269 -4.64 -0.22 -10.31
N ASN A 270 -3.52 -0.88 -9.99
CA ASN A 270 -3.39 -1.77 -8.83
C ASN A 270 -2.93 -1.04 -7.56
N THR A 271 -2.63 0.25 -7.64
CA THR A 271 -2.08 1.03 -6.52
C THR A 271 -2.98 2.20 -6.16
N LEU A 272 -3.46 2.23 -4.92
CA LEU A 272 -4.10 3.40 -4.32
C LEU A 272 -3.05 4.42 -3.89
N ASP A 273 -3.08 5.64 -4.43
CA ASP A 273 -2.28 6.75 -3.93
C ASP A 273 -3.12 7.63 -2.99
N LEU A 274 -2.88 7.52 -1.67
CA LEU A 274 -3.62 8.26 -0.64
C LEU A 274 -3.44 9.78 -0.77
N ARG A 275 -2.40 10.26 -1.45
CA ARG A 275 -2.20 11.69 -1.71
C ARG A 275 -3.26 12.27 -2.64
N ARG A 276 -3.96 11.43 -3.40
CA ARG A 276 -5.07 11.82 -4.30
C ARG A 276 -6.41 11.97 -3.57
N LYS A 277 -6.47 11.69 -2.26
CA LYS A 277 -7.69 11.86 -1.47
C LYS A 277 -8.08 13.34 -1.41
N TRP A 278 -9.34 13.65 -1.73
CA TRP A 278 -9.82 15.03 -1.76
C TRP A 278 -10.43 15.46 -0.41
N ALA A 279 -11.03 14.54 0.35
CA ALA A 279 -11.45 14.78 1.73
C ALA A 279 -10.26 14.60 2.68
N LYS A 280 -9.91 15.66 3.42
CA LYS A 280 -9.11 15.55 4.64
C LYS A 280 -10.10 15.45 5.80
N GLN A 281 -10.02 14.37 6.59
CA GLN A 281 -10.69 14.29 7.90
C GLN A 281 -10.00 15.24 8.89
#